data_AF-U6KCW9-F1
#
_entry.id   AF-U6KCW9-F1
#
_cell.length_a   1.000
_cell.length_b   1.000
_cell.length_c   1.000
_cell.angle_alpha   90.00
_cell.angle_beta   90.00
_cell.angle_gamma   90.00
#
_symmetry.space_group_name_H-M   'P 1'
#
loop_
_entity.id
_entity.type
_entity.pdbx_description
1 polymer ?
#
loop_
_entity_poly.entity_id
_entity_poly.type
_entity_poly.pdbx_seq_one_letter_code
_entity_poly.pdbx_strand_id
1 'polypeptide(L)'
;MVECKALQQKVQDLSSSVDTPLTEGREAMAALEEEIAVFKARAADLNNAENLFSLPVTAFTILDKLEGDVKQQGQIFALFADHDAMVKEWASQLWAKVDFQVGAPKGS
;
A
#
# COMPACT_ATOMS: atom_id res chain seq x y z
N MET A 1 9.50 5.22 21.20
CA MET A 1 10.52 5.27 20.11
C MET A 1 10.96 3.89 19.62
N VAL A 2 11.23 2.91 20.48
CA VAL A 2 11.60 1.54 20.05
C VAL A 2 10.53 0.91 19.16
N GLU A 3 9.26 1.06 19.53
CA GLU A 3 8.12 0.54 18.76
C GLU A 3 7.97 1.18 17.37
N CYS A 4 8.11 2.51 17.25
CA CYS A 4 8.08 3.19 15.96
C CYS A 4 9.24 2.76 15.04
N LYS A 5 10.43 2.48 15.62
CA LYS A 5 11.55 1.93 14.86
C LYS A 5 11.31 0.49 14.41
N ALA A 6 10.67 -0.33 15.25
CA ALA A 6 10.27 -1.68 14.87
C ALA A 6 9.25 -1.67 13.73
N LEU A 7 8.27 -0.76 13.79
CA LEU A 7 7.31 -0.56 12.71
C LEU A 7 7.99 -0.12 11.40
N GLN A 8 8.94 0.81 11.49
CA GLN A 8 9.75 1.22 10.34
C GLN A 8 10.53 0.05 9.73
N GLN A 9 11.15 -0.79 10.56
CA GLN A 9 11.89 -1.96 10.08
C GLN A 9 10.95 -2.93 9.37
N LYS A 10 9.76 -3.18 9.92
CA LYS A 10 8.76 -4.05 9.31
C LYS A 10 8.31 -3.56 7.92
N VAL A 11 8.10 -2.26 7.77
CA VAL A 11 7.78 -1.64 6.46
C VAL A 11 8.94 -1.82 5.48
N GLN A 12 10.17 -1.59 5.94
CA GLN A 12 11.38 -1.75 5.11
C GLN A 12 11.55 -3.20 4.64
N ASP A 13 11.38 -4.16 5.54
CA ASP A 13 11.53 -5.59 5.25
C ASP A 13 10.50 -6.02 4.21
N LEU A 14 9.23 -5.64 4.41
CA LEU A 14 8.15 -5.97 3.48
C LEU A 14 8.35 -5.33 2.09
N SER A 15 8.80 -4.07 2.06
CA SER A 15 9.11 -3.36 0.82
C SER A 15 10.29 -3.96 0.04
N SER A 16 11.22 -4.63 0.72
CA SER A 16 12.44 -5.17 0.12
C SER A 16 12.32 -6.63 -0.30
N SER A 17 11.22 -7.30 0.08
CA SER A 17 10.97 -8.69 -0.25
C SER A 17 10.62 -8.84 -1.73
N VAL A 18 11.51 -9.52 -2.48
CA VAL A 18 11.31 -9.82 -3.91
C VAL A 18 10.45 -11.08 -4.09
N ASP A 19 10.36 -11.92 -3.06
CA ASP A 19 9.74 -13.25 -3.13
C ASP A 19 8.27 -13.28 -2.66
N THR A 20 7.74 -12.19 -2.09
CA THR A 20 6.37 -12.15 -1.58
C THR A 20 5.37 -12.09 -2.73
N PRO A 21 4.43 -13.05 -2.84
CA PRO A 21 3.35 -13.00 -3.81
C PRO A 21 2.56 -11.70 -3.69
N LEU A 22 2.18 -11.12 -4.81
CA LEU A 22 1.65 -9.75 -4.79
C LEU A 22 0.33 -9.60 -4.02
N THR A 23 -0.48 -10.66 -3.99
CA THR A 23 -1.69 -10.74 -3.17
C THR A 23 -1.36 -10.70 -1.67
N GLU A 24 -0.34 -11.43 -1.24
CA GLU A 24 0.13 -11.43 0.15
C GLU A 24 0.76 -10.08 0.52
N GLY A 25 1.48 -9.46 -0.42
CA GLY A 25 2.02 -8.11 -0.25
C GLY A 25 0.93 -7.07 -0.02
N ARG A 26 -0.21 -7.16 -0.73
CA ARG A 26 -1.36 -6.26 -0.51
C ARG A 26 -1.99 -6.44 0.87
N GLU A 27 -2.21 -7.67 1.30
CA GLU A 27 -2.76 -7.97 2.63
C GLU A 27 -1.82 -7.47 3.73
N ALA A 28 -0.51 -7.65 3.55
CA ALA A 28 0.49 -7.16 4.47
C ALA A 28 0.54 -5.61 4.53
N MET A 29 0.35 -4.92 3.40
CA MET A 29 0.22 -3.45 3.39
C MET A 29 -1.04 -2.98 4.14
N ALA A 30 -2.18 -3.64 3.95
CA ALA A 30 -3.40 -3.31 4.68
C ALA A 30 -3.24 -3.50 6.21
N ALA A 31 -2.57 -4.57 6.64
CA ALA A 31 -2.26 -4.78 8.05
C ALA A 31 -1.34 -3.69 8.61
N LEU A 32 -0.36 -3.23 7.83
CA LEU A 32 0.51 -2.11 8.23
C LEU A 32 -0.25 -0.79 8.34
N GLU A 33 -1.21 -0.51 7.46
CA GLU A 33 -2.07 0.67 7.57
C GLU A 33 -2.87 0.67 8.88
N GLU A 34 -3.42 -0.48 9.28
CA GLU A 34 -4.13 -0.64 10.55
C GLU A 34 -3.20 -0.45 11.76
N GLU A 35 -2.01 -1.06 11.73
CA GLU A 35 -1.01 -0.88 12.79
C GLU A 35 -0.59 0.60 12.94
N ILE A 36 -0.33 1.30 11.83
CA ILE A 36 0.00 2.73 11.82
C ILE A 36 -1.15 3.54 12.43
N ALA A 37 -2.40 3.24 12.09
CA ALA A 37 -3.57 3.92 12.64
C ALA A 37 -3.65 3.77 14.17
N VAL A 38 -3.38 2.58 14.71
CA VAL A 38 -3.31 2.34 16.16
C VAL A 38 -2.20 3.17 16.82
N PHE A 39 -1.03 3.25 16.20
CA PHE A 39 0.07 4.09 16.72
C PHE A 39 -0.28 5.59 16.69
N LYS A 40 -0.94 6.07 15.63
CA LYS A 40 -1.37 7.47 15.53
C LYS A 40 -2.46 7.81 16.55
N ALA A 41 -3.39 6.89 16.83
CA ALA A 41 -4.37 7.07 17.89
C ALA A 41 -3.70 7.21 19.27
N ARG A 42 -2.75 6.32 19.60
CA ARG A 42 -1.96 6.42 20.83
C ARG A 42 -1.13 7.70 20.93
N ALA A 43 -0.56 8.15 19.81
CA ALA A 43 0.17 9.41 19.74
C ALA A 43 -0.76 10.62 19.99
N ALA A 44 -1.98 10.58 19.47
CA ALA A 44 -2.98 11.60 19.72
C ALA A 44 -3.42 11.64 21.19
N ASP A 45 -3.63 10.47 21.82
CA ASP A 45 -3.96 10.37 23.24
C ASP A 45 -2.84 10.94 24.12
N LEU A 46 -1.58 10.65 23.79
CA LEU A 46 -0.43 11.21 24.48
C LEU A 46 -0.37 12.73 24.33
N ASN A 47 -0.49 13.25 23.10
CA ASN A 47 -0.46 14.68 22.85
C ASN A 47 -1.61 15.41 23.57
N ASN A 48 -2.79 14.78 23.67
CA ASN A 48 -3.90 15.31 24.45
C ASN A 48 -3.55 15.40 25.94
N ALA A 49 -2.96 14.35 26.52
CA ALA A 49 -2.49 14.37 27.89
C ALA A 49 -1.39 15.44 28.12
N GLU A 50 -0.41 15.54 27.22
CA GLU A 50 0.63 16.57 27.28
C GLU A 50 0.02 17.98 27.28
N ASN A 51 -0.97 18.23 26.43
CA ASN A 51 -1.71 19.50 26.41
C ASN A 51 -2.45 19.76 27.73
N LEU A 52 -3.14 18.75 28.29
CA LEU A 52 -3.85 18.88 29.57
C LEU A 52 -2.91 19.24 30.73
N PHE A 53 -1.69 18.73 30.70
CA PHE A 53 -0.66 19.01 31.72
C PHE A 53 0.29 20.14 31.35
N SER A 54 0.05 20.85 30.24
CA SER A 54 0.92 21.92 29.73
C SER A 54 2.39 21.46 29.53
N LEU A 55 2.56 20.20 29.14
CA LEU A 55 3.85 19.62 28.79
C LEU A 55 4.18 19.92 27.31
N PRO A 56 5.47 19.93 26.93
CA PRO A 56 5.86 20.02 25.52
C PRO A 56 5.26 18.87 24.72
N VAL A 57 4.61 19.19 23.60
CA VAL A 57 3.98 18.19 22.72
C VAL A 57 5.03 17.39 21.98
N THR A 58 4.93 16.07 22.04
CA THR A 58 5.82 15.16 21.33
C THR A 58 5.43 15.06 19.84
N ALA A 59 6.40 15.30 18.94
CA ALA A 59 6.20 15.16 17.51
C ALA A 59 6.61 13.76 17.02
N PHE A 60 5.67 13.02 16.43
CA PHE A 60 5.89 11.68 15.88
C PHE A 60 5.98 11.68 14.35
N THR A 61 6.84 12.51 13.77
CA THR A 61 6.96 12.68 12.31
C THR A 61 7.27 11.39 11.54
N ILE A 62 7.84 10.39 12.21
CA ILE A 62 8.07 9.06 11.66
C ILE A 62 6.75 8.35 11.29
N LEU A 63 5.68 8.54 12.06
CA LEU A 63 4.38 7.91 11.78
C LEU A 63 3.74 8.51 10.53
N ASP A 64 3.84 9.82 10.34
CA ASP A 64 3.33 10.49 9.13
C ASP A 64 4.10 10.06 7.89
N LYS A 65 5.42 9.89 8.03
CA LYS A 65 6.25 9.35 6.94
C LYS A 65 5.84 7.91 6.59
N LEU A 66 5.71 7.03 7.59
CA LEU A 66 5.33 5.64 7.37
C LEU A 66 3.94 5.50 6.75
N GLU A 67 2.98 6.32 7.16
CA GLU A 67 1.65 6.37 6.53
C GLU A 67 1.75 6.75 5.06
N GLY A 68 2.57 7.76 4.72
CA GLY A 68 2.82 8.15 3.34
C GLY A 68 3.45 7.03 2.51
N ASP A 69 4.50 6.41 3.03
CA ASP A 69 5.26 5.34 2.36
C ASP A 69 4.36 4.10 2.10
N VAL A 70 3.63 3.64 3.13
CA VAL A 70 2.73 2.48 3.03
C VAL A 70 1.57 2.76 2.06
N LYS A 71 0.98 3.96 2.11
CA LYS A 71 -0.11 4.33 1.18
C LYS A 71 0.35 4.36 -0.27
N GLN A 72 1.55 4.88 -0.54
CA GLN A 72 2.11 4.88 -1.89
C GLN A 72 2.36 3.46 -2.39
N GLN A 73 2.91 2.59 -1.54
CA GLN A 73 3.11 1.19 -1.90
C GLN A 73 1.79 0.46 -2.11
N GLY A 74 0.81 0.66 -1.25
CA GLY A 74 -0.53 0.09 -1.38
C GLY A 74 -1.20 0.41 -2.72
N GLN A 75 -1.00 1.63 -3.25
CA GLN A 75 -1.48 2.00 -4.59
C GLN A 75 -0.83 1.19 -5.71
N ILE A 76 0.46 0.87 -5.59
CA ILE A 76 1.18 0.05 -6.57
C ILE A 76 0.63 -1.39 -6.55
N PHE A 77 0.43 -1.95 -5.36
CA PHE A 77 -0.18 -3.28 -5.20
C PHE A 77 -1.60 -3.36 -5.77
N ALA A 78 -2.41 -2.32 -5.55
CA ALA A 78 -3.76 -2.23 -6.12
C ALA A 78 -3.74 -2.19 -7.65
N LEU A 79 -2.90 -1.35 -8.24
CA LEU A 79 -2.76 -1.24 -9.70
C LEU A 79 -2.38 -2.58 -10.34
N PHE A 80 -1.46 -3.33 -9.72
CA PHE A 80 -1.10 -4.63 -10.25
C PHE A 80 -2.22 -5.65 -10.11
N ALA A 81 -2.96 -5.64 -8.99
CA ALA A 81 -4.10 -6.54 -8.83
C ALA A 81 -5.15 -6.31 -9.93
N ASP A 82 -5.41 -5.04 -10.29
CA ASP A 82 -6.30 -4.69 -11.39
C ASP A 82 -5.75 -5.18 -12.75
N HIS A 83 -4.44 -5.01 -12.98
CA HIS A 83 -3.79 -5.50 -14.19
C HIS A 83 -3.84 -7.04 -14.30
N ASP A 84 -3.53 -7.76 -13.22
CA ASP A 84 -3.58 -9.23 -13.19
C ASP A 84 -5.01 -9.75 -13.44
N ALA A 85 -6.03 -9.09 -12.86
CA ALA A 85 -7.42 -9.39 -13.16
C ALA A 85 -7.76 -9.18 -14.64
N MET A 86 -7.30 -8.06 -15.23
CA MET A 86 -7.52 -7.77 -16.66
C MET A 86 -6.83 -8.81 -17.57
N VAL A 87 -5.59 -9.20 -17.25
CA VAL A 87 -4.86 -10.23 -18.00
C VAL A 87 -5.60 -11.57 -17.93
N LYS A 88 -6.07 -11.96 -16.75
CA LYS A 88 -6.87 -13.19 -16.56
C LYS A 88 -8.19 -13.15 -17.33
N GLU A 89 -8.87 -12.02 -17.31
CA GLU A 89 -10.10 -11.82 -18.09
C GLU A 89 -9.82 -12.00 -19.58
N TRP A 90 -8.79 -11.34 -20.12
CA TRP A 90 -8.43 -11.42 -21.54
C TRP A 90 -8.01 -12.84 -21.94
N ALA A 91 -7.22 -13.52 -21.10
CA ALA A 91 -6.83 -14.90 -21.34
C ALA A 91 -8.03 -15.87 -21.32
N SER A 92 -9.10 -15.53 -20.59
CA SER A 92 -10.33 -16.31 -20.54
C SER A 92 -11.29 -16.07 -21.72
N GLN A 93 -11.04 -15.03 -22.53
CA GLN A 93 -11.84 -14.77 -23.71
C GLN A 93 -11.57 -15.85 -24.78
N LEU A 94 -12.63 -16.55 -25.20
CA LEU A 94 -12.57 -17.46 -26.34
C LEU A 94 -12.12 -16.68 -27.58
N TRP A 95 -11.15 -17.22 -28.32
CA TRP A 95 -10.63 -16.66 -29.57
C TRP A 95 -11.73 -16.28 -30.58
N ALA A 96 -12.90 -16.93 -30.53
CA ALA A 96 -14.07 -16.60 -31.35
C ALA A 96 -14.73 -15.24 -31.06
N LYS A 97 -14.42 -14.61 -29.92
CA LYS A 97 -14.89 -13.27 -29.51
C LYS A 97 -13.81 -12.19 -29.61
N VAL A 98 -12.57 -12.56 -29.97
CA VAL A 98 -11.47 -11.60 -30.13
C VAL A 98 -11.50 -11.08 -31.56
N ASP A 99 -12.11 -9.92 -31.78
CA ASP A 99 -12.06 -9.22 -33.07
C ASP A 99 -10.64 -8.63 -33.26
N PHE A 100 -9.78 -9.37 -33.94
CA PHE A 100 -8.55 -8.81 -34.50
C PHE A 100 -8.91 -7.93 -35.69
N GLN A 101 -9.39 -6.70 -35.45
CA GLN A 101 -9.36 -5.66 -36.48
C GLN A 101 -7.90 -5.22 -36.67
N VAL A 102 -7.10 -6.09 -37.28
CA VAL A 102 -5.85 -5.73 -37.93
C VAL A 102 -6.23 -4.78 -39.06
N GLY A 103 -5.82 -3.52 -38.92
CA GLY A 103 -6.00 -2.50 -39.93
C GLY A 103 -5.40 -2.96 -41.26
N ALA A 104 -6.25 -3.42 -42.17
CA ALA A 104 -5.90 -3.46 -43.58
C ALA A 104 -5.88 -2.02 -44.08
N PRO A 105 -4.75 -1.47 -44.55
CA PRO A 105 -4.81 -0.23 -45.30
C PRO A 105 -5.64 -0.49 -46.54
N LYS A 106 -6.76 0.24 -46.69
CA LYS A 106 -7.52 0.27 -47.93
C LYS A 106 -6.61 0.85 -49.02
N GLY A 107 -5.94 -0.04 -49.76
CA GLY A 107 -5.29 0.28 -51.02
C GLY A 107 -6.34 0.36 -52.12
N SER A 108 -6.31 1.51 -52.81
CA SER A 108 -7.05 1.98 -54.00
C SER A 108 -7.83 0.98 -54.85
#